data_AF-A0A352N4N1-F1
#
_entry.id   AF-A0A352N4N1-F1
#
_cell.length_a   1.000
_cell.length_b   1.000
_cell.length_c   1.000
_cell.angle_alpha   90.00
_cell.angle_beta   90.00
_cell.angle_gamma   90.00
#
_symmetry.space_group_name_H-M   'P 1'
#
loop_
_entity.id
_entity.type
_entity.pdbx_description
1 polymer ?
#
loop_
_entity_poly.entity_id
_entity_poly.type
_entity_poly.pdbx_seq_one_letter_code
_entity_poly.pdbx_strand_id
1 'polypeptide(L)'
;MSEEKKIDFIDNPDFNRWIEENYKVEIEEYEYQSSDVLYKINYDDYLDALKRYNADPKIELTRIEDNFPSPIAYYFSQANNNYQNDHHRLDLLKSCWESIVFFLYGLVVAEARHRKIPLNSLGNRWDKYWSDKIFDKLTIIENIIDYTTKNGLKFDCSVLVPVATLSKIKSLNQERNGFEHSAARTSAQQMDLYKTLCPLLENVLKELINLEKVTVLRYYSSEIPLVPRCEIFNGSSLEGHKDNIILKKDNYIEILDHFNASSIFAKIGDEVFCLSPFIHFSQELHETNATLCFFKKEKSGKYLFEVVSKAKDIEFDKSNFSLIENKLKALVVP
;
A
#
# COMPACT_ATOMS: atom_id res chain seq x y z
N MET A 1 22.51 -25.58 -16.77
CA MET A 1 21.93 -24.32 -17.29
C MET A 1 20.52 -24.27 -16.72
N SER A 2 20.27 -23.38 -15.76
CA SER A 2 18.92 -23.16 -15.24
C SER A 2 18.09 -22.54 -16.35
N GLU A 3 16.98 -23.16 -16.74
CA GLU A 3 15.96 -22.49 -17.55
C GLU A 3 15.49 -21.26 -16.77
N GLU A 4 15.91 -20.06 -17.19
CA GLU A 4 15.33 -18.84 -16.67
C GLU A 4 13.85 -18.86 -17.01
N LYS A 5 13.02 -18.78 -15.97
CA LYS A 5 11.57 -18.85 -16.10
C LYS A 5 11.11 -17.69 -16.98
N LYS A 6 10.60 -18.02 -18.18
CA LYS A 6 10.04 -17.04 -19.11
C LYS A 6 8.96 -16.23 -18.38
N ILE A 7 9.09 -14.91 -18.37
CA ILE A 7 8.09 -13.98 -17.84
C ILE A 7 6.81 -14.11 -18.67
N ASP A 8 5.66 -14.22 -18.00
CA ASP A 8 4.37 -14.32 -18.66
C ASP A 8 3.96 -12.97 -19.27
N PHE A 9 3.41 -12.99 -20.47
CA PHE A 9 2.96 -11.79 -21.17
C PHE A 9 1.87 -11.07 -20.38
N ILE A 10 0.96 -11.83 -19.76
CA ILE A 10 -0.19 -11.30 -19.02
C ILE A 10 0.21 -10.59 -17.72
N ASP A 11 1.42 -10.84 -17.20
CA ASP A 11 1.91 -10.23 -15.97
C ASP A 11 2.34 -8.76 -16.15
N ASN A 12 2.37 -8.24 -17.40
CA ASN A 12 2.89 -6.91 -17.72
C ASN A 12 1.91 -6.04 -18.53
N PRO A 13 0.64 -5.91 -18.10
CA PRO A 13 -0.42 -5.31 -18.91
C PRO A 13 -0.16 -3.83 -19.23
N ASP A 14 0.45 -3.07 -18.31
CA ASP A 14 0.70 -1.64 -18.52
C ASP A 14 1.83 -1.39 -19.52
N PHE A 15 2.89 -2.20 -19.48
CA PHE A 15 3.94 -2.14 -20.49
C PHE A 15 3.41 -2.55 -21.87
N ASN A 16 2.59 -3.60 -21.94
CA ASN A 16 2.00 -4.05 -23.20
C ASN A 16 1.14 -2.95 -23.82
N ARG A 17 0.27 -2.33 -23.00
CA ARG A 17 -0.55 -1.19 -23.42
C ARG A 17 0.31 -0.01 -23.87
N TRP A 18 1.37 0.31 -23.13
CA TRP A 18 2.29 1.38 -23.51
C TRP A 18 2.95 1.12 -24.87
N ILE A 19 3.39 -0.10 -25.16
CA ILE A 19 3.93 -0.41 -26.50
C ILE A 19 2.83 -0.23 -27.56
N GLU A 20 1.62 -0.74 -27.31
CA GLU A 20 0.49 -0.66 -28.25
C GLU A 20 0.09 0.79 -28.57
N GLU A 21 0.11 1.67 -27.58
CA GLU A 21 -0.23 3.09 -27.74
C GLU A 21 0.85 3.89 -28.46
N ASN A 22 2.13 3.51 -28.30
CA ASN A 22 3.27 4.28 -28.82
C ASN A 22 3.82 3.72 -30.14
N TYR A 23 3.58 2.44 -30.42
CA TYR A 23 4.12 1.73 -31.58
C TYR A 23 3.04 0.89 -32.23
N LYS A 24 2.61 1.28 -33.43
CA LYS A 24 1.69 0.48 -34.25
C LYS A 24 2.47 -0.49 -35.11
N VAL A 25 1.99 -1.71 -35.25
CA VAL A 25 2.51 -2.69 -36.22
C VAL A 25 1.44 -2.96 -37.25
N GLU A 26 1.66 -2.47 -38.46
CA GLU A 26 0.76 -2.69 -39.61
C GLU A 26 1.51 -3.52 -40.65
N ILE A 27 0.89 -4.61 -41.11
CA ILE A 27 1.39 -5.42 -42.23
C ILE A 27 0.26 -5.52 -43.25
N GLU A 28 0.48 -4.91 -44.41
CA GLU A 28 -0.54 -4.72 -45.44
C GLU A 28 -1.78 -4.01 -44.89
N GLU A 29 -2.95 -4.67 -44.86
CA GLU A 29 -4.21 -4.11 -44.38
C GLU A 29 -4.54 -4.52 -42.93
N TYR A 30 -3.62 -5.22 -42.24
CA TYR A 30 -3.86 -5.76 -40.90
C TYR A 30 -3.03 -5.02 -39.84
N GLU A 31 -3.69 -4.62 -38.75
CA GLU A 31 -3.07 -4.08 -37.55
C GLU A 31 -2.87 -5.19 -36.52
N TYR A 32 -1.66 -5.23 -35.95
CA TYR A 32 -1.25 -6.20 -34.94
C TYR A 32 -0.90 -5.48 -33.64
N GLN A 33 -1.16 -6.14 -32.50
CA GLN A 33 -0.71 -5.66 -31.21
C GLN A 33 0.81 -5.75 -31.14
N SER A 34 1.47 -4.59 -31.14
CA SER A 34 2.93 -4.47 -31.16
C SER A 34 3.61 -5.14 -29.97
N SER A 35 2.97 -5.13 -28.80
CA SER A 35 3.40 -5.84 -27.60
C SER A 35 3.49 -7.35 -27.81
N ASP A 36 2.45 -7.96 -28.38
CA ASP A 36 2.35 -9.40 -28.67
C ASP A 36 3.33 -9.81 -29.77
N VAL A 37 3.44 -8.98 -30.82
CA VAL A 37 4.43 -9.16 -31.89
C VAL A 37 5.84 -9.16 -31.31
N LEU A 38 6.19 -8.18 -30.47
CA LEU A 38 7.50 -8.09 -29.85
C LEU A 38 7.76 -9.30 -28.93
N TYR A 39 6.80 -9.68 -28.08
CA TYR A 39 6.91 -10.82 -27.17
C TYR A 39 7.13 -12.15 -27.90
N LYS A 40 6.45 -12.37 -29.03
CA LYS A 40 6.50 -13.62 -29.81
C LYS A 40 7.71 -13.70 -30.73
N ILE A 41 8.06 -12.61 -31.39
CA ILE A 41 9.09 -12.59 -32.44
C ILE A 41 10.48 -12.31 -31.88
N ASN A 42 10.60 -11.38 -30.92
CA ASN A 42 11.88 -11.05 -30.30
C ASN A 42 11.75 -10.85 -28.78
N TYR A 43 11.70 -11.98 -28.08
CA TYR A 43 11.51 -12.02 -26.63
C TYR A 43 12.62 -11.29 -25.86
N ASP A 44 13.87 -11.31 -26.35
CA ASP A 44 14.98 -10.63 -25.69
C ASP A 44 14.82 -9.10 -25.77
N ASP A 45 14.42 -8.57 -26.93
CA ASP A 45 14.09 -7.15 -27.09
C ASP A 45 12.87 -6.75 -26.25
N TYR A 46 11.87 -7.63 -26.13
CA TYR A 46 10.74 -7.42 -25.22
C TYR A 46 11.22 -7.26 -23.77
N LEU A 47 12.10 -8.15 -23.31
CA LEU A 47 12.65 -8.09 -21.94
C LEU A 47 13.46 -6.82 -21.72
N ASP A 48 14.29 -6.43 -22.67
CA ASP A 48 15.11 -5.22 -22.54
C ASP A 48 14.29 -3.94 -22.61
N ALA A 49 13.26 -3.90 -23.47
CA ALA A 49 12.30 -2.80 -23.51
C ALA A 49 11.48 -2.73 -22.20
N LEU A 50 11.05 -3.87 -21.66
CA LEU A 50 10.34 -3.94 -20.37
C LEU A 50 11.23 -3.43 -19.23
N LYS A 51 12.52 -3.81 -19.19
CA LYS A 51 13.49 -3.29 -18.21
C LYS A 51 13.66 -1.78 -18.34
N ARG A 52 13.78 -1.25 -19.56
CA ARG A 52 13.90 0.21 -19.79
C ARG A 52 12.64 0.96 -19.39
N TYR A 53 11.47 0.45 -19.75
CA TYR A 53 10.18 1.01 -19.35
C TYR A 53 10.05 1.06 -17.83
N ASN A 54 10.37 -0.05 -17.16
CA ASN A 54 10.35 -0.12 -15.71
C ASN A 54 11.39 0.79 -15.02
N ALA A 55 12.46 1.16 -15.72
CA ALA A 55 13.51 2.04 -15.20
C ALA A 55 13.29 3.52 -15.58
N ASP A 56 12.30 3.86 -16.41
CA ASP A 56 12.00 5.24 -16.77
C ASP A 56 11.40 5.97 -15.54
N PRO A 57 12.06 7.03 -15.03
CA PRO A 57 11.59 7.75 -13.85
C PRO A 57 10.17 8.30 -13.99
N LYS A 58 9.72 8.68 -15.19
CA LYS A 58 8.36 9.20 -15.39
C LYS A 58 7.33 8.08 -15.26
N ILE A 59 7.61 6.92 -15.85
CA ILE A 59 6.74 5.74 -15.77
C ILE A 59 6.65 5.23 -14.33
N GLU A 60 7.77 5.18 -13.61
CA GLU A 60 7.76 4.80 -12.19
C GLU A 60 6.88 5.74 -11.36
N LEU A 61 6.95 7.05 -11.59
CA LEU A 61 6.11 8.03 -10.90
C LEU A 61 4.62 7.82 -11.22
N THR A 62 4.28 7.61 -12.49
CA THR A 62 2.91 7.32 -12.92
C THR A 62 2.39 6.02 -12.29
N ARG A 63 3.19 4.95 -12.21
CA ARG A 63 2.80 3.70 -11.53
C ARG A 63 2.51 3.90 -10.04
N ILE A 64 3.28 4.75 -9.37
CA ILE A 64 2.99 5.12 -7.98
C ILE A 64 1.65 5.86 -7.90
N GLU A 65 1.41 6.83 -8.79
CA GLU A 65 0.18 7.61 -8.77
C GLU A 65 -1.06 6.80 -9.20
N ASP A 66 -0.92 5.78 -10.04
CA ASP A 66 -2.04 5.04 -10.61
C ASP A 66 -2.35 3.75 -9.87
N ASN A 67 -1.32 3.05 -9.36
CA ASN A 67 -1.47 1.67 -8.89
C ASN A 67 -1.21 1.48 -7.39
N PHE A 68 -0.52 2.41 -6.71
CA PHE A 68 -0.31 2.24 -5.26
C PHE A 68 -1.61 2.32 -4.47
N PRO A 69 -1.64 1.79 -3.24
CA PRO A 69 -2.71 2.04 -2.29
C PRO A 69 -3.04 3.53 -2.21
N SER A 70 -4.32 3.89 -2.34
CA SER A 70 -4.76 5.28 -2.54
C SER A 70 -4.19 6.30 -1.54
N PRO A 71 -4.00 6.01 -0.23
CA PRO A 71 -3.48 7.01 0.68
C PRO A 71 -2.05 7.46 0.31
N ILE A 72 -1.22 6.54 -0.17
CA ILE A 72 0.15 6.85 -0.57
C ILE A 72 0.12 7.60 -1.91
N ALA A 73 -0.59 7.05 -2.90
CA ALA A 73 -0.70 7.62 -4.24
C ALA A 73 -1.29 9.04 -4.23
N TYR A 74 -2.34 9.27 -3.43
CA TYR A 74 -3.01 10.57 -3.29
C TYR A 74 -2.04 11.64 -2.79
N TYR A 75 -1.43 11.45 -1.62
CA TYR A 75 -0.56 12.49 -1.05
C TYR A 75 0.68 12.74 -1.91
N PHE A 76 1.20 11.69 -2.55
CA PHE A 76 2.29 11.84 -3.50
C PHE A 76 1.91 12.71 -4.70
N SER A 77 0.80 12.38 -5.37
CA SER A 77 0.31 13.15 -6.52
C SER A 77 -0.04 14.59 -6.13
N GLN A 78 -0.68 14.80 -4.97
CA GLN A 78 -0.99 16.15 -4.48
C GLN A 78 0.29 16.98 -4.22
N ALA A 79 1.33 16.38 -3.63
CA ALA A 79 2.59 17.06 -3.37
C ALA A 79 3.34 17.46 -4.66
N ASN A 80 3.12 16.73 -5.75
CA ASN A 80 3.73 17.00 -7.05
C ASN A 80 2.91 18.00 -7.87
N ASN A 81 1.58 17.87 -7.87
CA ASN A 81 0.73 18.48 -8.88
C ASN A 81 -0.25 19.53 -8.33
N ASN A 82 -0.59 19.51 -7.03
CA ASN A 82 -1.73 20.27 -6.51
C ASN A 82 -1.49 20.90 -5.12
N TYR A 83 -0.31 21.51 -4.93
CA TYR A 83 0.01 22.26 -3.71
C TYR A 83 -0.28 23.75 -3.87
N GLN A 84 -0.67 24.40 -2.76
CA GLN A 84 -1.05 25.83 -2.76
C GLN A 84 0.15 26.75 -2.52
N ASN A 85 1.14 26.28 -1.77
CA ASN A 85 2.37 26.98 -1.40
C ASN A 85 3.39 25.96 -0.85
N ASP A 86 4.62 26.40 -0.58
CA ASP A 86 5.71 25.52 -0.12
C ASP A 86 5.41 24.85 1.23
N HIS A 87 4.69 25.53 2.13
CA HIS A 87 4.26 24.95 3.40
C HIS A 87 3.31 23.77 3.16
N HIS A 88 2.25 23.99 2.38
CA HIS A 88 1.28 22.96 2.04
C HIS A 88 1.96 21.79 1.30
N ARG A 89 2.89 22.08 0.39
CA ARG A 89 3.65 21.04 -0.33
C ARG A 89 4.46 20.15 0.63
N LEU A 90 5.10 20.77 1.61
CA LEU A 90 5.85 20.04 2.63
C LEU A 90 4.92 19.21 3.54
N ASP A 91 3.74 19.73 3.91
CA ASP A 91 2.76 18.97 4.69
C ASP A 91 2.21 17.77 3.93
N LEU A 92 1.97 17.91 2.63
CA LEU A 92 1.58 16.80 1.75
C LEU A 92 2.68 15.74 1.67
N LEU A 93 3.95 16.16 1.57
CA LEU A 93 5.10 15.25 1.58
C LEU A 93 5.19 14.47 2.91
N LYS A 94 4.96 15.14 4.04
CA LYS A 94 4.89 14.49 5.36
C LYS A 94 3.74 13.49 5.42
N SER A 95 2.55 13.89 4.96
CA SER A 95 1.36 13.04 4.95
C SER A 95 1.55 11.81 4.06
N CYS A 96 2.26 11.95 2.94
CA CYS A 96 2.64 10.84 2.06
C CYS A 96 3.50 9.84 2.81
N TRP A 97 4.57 10.30 3.46
CA TRP A 97 5.45 9.42 4.21
C TRP A 97 4.75 8.77 5.42
N GLU A 98 3.96 9.53 6.19
CA GLU A 98 3.18 8.95 7.28
C GLU A 98 2.23 7.86 6.75
N SER A 99 1.57 8.12 5.62
CA SER A 99 0.73 7.13 4.94
C SER A 99 1.48 5.86 4.56
N ILE A 100 2.74 5.96 4.12
CA ILE A 100 3.60 4.77 3.90
C ILE A 100 3.73 3.98 5.21
N VAL A 101 4.11 4.63 6.31
CA VAL A 101 4.32 3.93 7.60
C VAL A 101 3.02 3.28 8.10
N PHE A 102 1.91 4.02 8.13
CA PHE A 102 0.63 3.51 8.61
C PHE A 102 0.10 2.39 7.72
N PHE A 103 0.25 2.52 6.40
CA PHE A 103 -0.17 1.49 5.45
C PHE A 103 0.67 0.22 5.60
N LEU A 104 2.01 0.33 5.60
CA LEU A 104 2.90 -0.82 5.79
C LEU A 104 2.64 -1.51 7.13
N TYR A 105 2.42 -0.73 8.20
CA TYR A 105 2.07 -1.27 9.50
C TYR A 105 0.78 -2.08 9.45
N GLY A 106 -0.29 -1.51 8.89
CA GLY A 106 -1.57 -2.19 8.75
C GLY A 106 -1.47 -3.45 7.90
N LEU A 107 -0.76 -3.39 6.77
CA LEU A 107 -0.56 -4.51 5.86
C LEU A 107 0.20 -5.66 6.52
N VAL A 108 1.37 -5.37 7.11
CA VAL A 108 2.27 -6.38 7.69
C VAL A 108 1.65 -7.04 8.92
N VAL A 109 1.03 -6.26 9.82
CA VAL A 109 0.39 -6.84 11.01
C VAL A 109 -0.85 -7.64 10.63
N ALA A 110 -1.61 -7.18 9.64
CA ALA A 110 -2.77 -7.90 9.14
C ALA A 110 -2.40 -9.24 8.50
N GLU A 111 -1.37 -9.27 7.65
CA GLU A 111 -0.89 -10.51 7.05
C GLU A 111 -0.33 -11.45 8.14
N ALA A 112 0.44 -10.92 9.09
CA ALA A 112 1.00 -11.74 10.17
C ALA A 112 -0.10 -12.41 11.00
N ARG A 113 -1.20 -11.70 11.24
CA ARG A 113 -2.40 -12.24 11.87
C ARG A 113 -3.08 -13.30 11.02
N HIS A 114 -3.26 -13.04 9.72
CA HIS A 114 -3.84 -13.99 8.77
C HIS A 114 -3.06 -15.30 8.70
N ARG A 115 -1.73 -15.20 8.61
CA ARG A 115 -0.77 -16.31 8.55
C ARG A 115 -0.51 -16.96 9.93
N LYS A 116 -1.10 -16.43 11.01
CA LYS A 116 -0.94 -16.91 12.39
C LYS A 116 0.52 -16.95 12.85
N ILE A 117 1.31 -15.93 12.49
CA ILE A 117 2.71 -15.79 12.93
C ILE A 117 2.74 -15.64 14.46
N PRO A 118 3.62 -16.36 15.20
CA PRO A 118 3.69 -16.30 16.65
C PRO A 118 4.37 -15.01 17.13
N LEU A 119 3.60 -13.92 17.20
CA LEU A 119 4.08 -12.57 17.51
C LEU A 119 4.64 -12.41 18.94
N ASN A 120 4.23 -13.28 19.88
CA ASN A 120 4.74 -13.32 21.25
C ASN A 120 6.26 -13.60 21.31
N SER A 121 6.80 -14.32 20.32
CA SER A 121 8.23 -14.65 20.21
C SER A 121 9.09 -13.47 19.76
N LEU A 122 8.48 -12.39 19.25
CA LEU A 122 9.17 -11.23 18.69
C LEU A 122 9.52 -10.15 19.74
N GLY A 123 9.12 -10.34 21.00
CA GLY A 123 9.39 -9.40 22.09
C GLY A 123 8.56 -8.10 22.06
N ASN A 124 7.64 -7.95 21.11
CA ASN A 124 6.73 -6.81 21.04
C ASN A 124 5.59 -6.94 22.06
N ARG A 125 5.45 -5.98 22.97
CA ARG A 125 4.35 -5.97 23.94
C ARG A 125 3.02 -5.60 23.28
N TRP A 126 1.91 -6.11 23.82
CA TRP A 126 0.55 -5.83 23.31
C TRP A 126 0.24 -4.34 23.19
N ASP A 127 0.62 -3.52 24.17
CA ASP A 127 0.38 -2.07 24.17
C ASP A 127 1.06 -1.36 22.98
N LYS A 128 2.15 -1.92 22.45
CA LYS A 128 2.89 -1.33 21.33
C LYS A 128 2.16 -1.43 20.00
N TYR A 129 1.30 -2.44 19.82
CA TYR A 129 0.47 -2.56 18.61
C TYR A 129 -0.61 -1.45 18.52
N TRP A 130 -0.87 -0.77 19.63
CA TRP A 130 -1.88 0.30 19.72
C TRP A 130 -1.24 1.69 19.92
N SER A 131 0.08 1.79 19.79
CA SER A 131 0.86 3.02 19.92
C SER A 131 0.70 3.95 18.71
N ASP A 132 0.67 5.26 18.96
CA ASP A 132 0.75 6.31 17.93
C ASP A 132 2.18 6.57 17.44
N LYS A 133 3.20 6.02 18.11
CA LYS A 133 4.59 6.28 17.76
C LYS A 133 4.98 5.56 16.47
N ILE A 134 5.41 6.32 15.47
CA ILE A 134 6.02 5.81 14.22
C ILE A 134 7.15 4.81 14.52
N PHE A 135 7.98 5.09 15.52
CA PHE A 135 9.07 4.20 15.92
C PHE A 135 8.57 2.80 16.34
N ASP A 136 7.50 2.72 17.14
CA ASP A 136 6.94 1.44 17.58
C ASP A 136 6.39 0.67 16.36
N LYS A 137 5.70 1.34 15.44
CA LYS A 137 5.16 0.73 14.22
C LYS A 137 6.25 0.18 13.30
N LEU A 138 7.30 0.96 13.04
CA LEU A 138 8.45 0.53 12.22
C LEU A 138 9.21 -0.63 12.85
N THR A 139 9.37 -0.64 14.18
CA THR A 139 9.99 -1.76 14.91
C THR A 139 9.18 -3.03 14.78
N ILE A 140 7.84 -2.94 14.90
CA ILE A 140 6.96 -4.10 14.71
C ILE A 140 7.04 -4.64 13.29
N ILE A 141 7.00 -3.77 12.27
CA ILE A 141 7.14 -4.17 10.86
C ILE A 141 8.45 -4.94 10.64
N GLU A 142 9.57 -4.36 11.09
CA GLU A 142 10.89 -4.94 10.94
C GLU A 142 11.00 -6.30 11.64
N ASN A 143 10.53 -6.41 12.89
CA ASN A 143 10.57 -7.66 13.64
C ASN A 143 9.76 -8.79 12.96
N ILE A 144 8.60 -8.47 12.37
CA ILE A 144 7.77 -9.45 11.67
C ILE A 144 8.44 -9.90 10.36
N ILE A 145 8.93 -8.96 9.55
CA ILE A 145 9.58 -9.27 8.27
C ILE A 145 10.88 -10.05 8.49
N ASP A 146 11.70 -9.63 9.45
CA ASP A 146 12.96 -10.32 9.79
C ASP A 146 12.69 -11.75 10.29
N TYR A 147 11.72 -11.94 11.17
CA TYR A 147 11.33 -13.26 11.65
C TYR A 147 10.84 -14.18 10.53
N THR A 148 9.91 -13.70 9.71
CA THR A 148 9.33 -14.51 8.61
C THR A 148 10.39 -14.87 7.58
N THR A 149 11.29 -13.93 7.24
CA THR A 149 12.41 -14.17 6.33
C THR A 149 13.40 -15.20 6.90
N LYS A 150 13.86 -15.02 8.15
CA LYS A 150 14.82 -15.93 8.80
C LYS A 150 14.29 -17.36 8.96
N ASN A 151 12.98 -17.51 9.17
CA ASN A 151 12.33 -18.81 9.33
C ASN A 151 11.77 -19.38 8.02
N GLY A 152 11.98 -18.71 6.87
CA GLY A 152 11.51 -19.18 5.56
C GLY A 152 9.99 -19.33 5.47
N LEU A 153 9.24 -18.51 6.21
CA LEU A 153 7.77 -18.55 6.22
C LEU A 153 7.23 -17.85 4.98
N LYS A 154 6.16 -18.40 4.38
CA LYS A 154 5.43 -17.73 3.30
C LYS A 154 4.82 -16.44 3.86
N PHE A 155 5.34 -15.30 3.42
CA PHE A 155 4.91 -13.98 3.85
C PHE A 155 5.07 -12.98 2.71
N ASP A 156 3.96 -12.61 2.07
CA ASP A 156 3.98 -11.82 0.84
C ASP A 156 4.59 -10.44 1.08
N CYS A 157 4.33 -9.82 2.23
CA CYS A 157 4.93 -8.54 2.62
C CYS A 157 6.47 -8.56 2.67
N SER A 158 7.12 -9.72 2.84
CA SER A 158 8.60 -9.80 2.82
C SER A 158 9.18 -9.48 1.43
N VAL A 159 8.39 -9.71 0.37
CA VAL A 159 8.76 -9.37 -1.02
C VAL A 159 8.38 -7.93 -1.35
N LEU A 160 7.32 -7.41 -0.73
CA LEU A 160 6.84 -6.05 -0.95
C LEU A 160 7.68 -4.98 -0.22
N VAL A 161 8.23 -5.33 0.95
CA VAL A 161 8.88 -4.37 1.86
C VAL A 161 10.30 -4.85 2.20
N PRO A 162 11.32 -4.39 1.46
CA PRO A 162 12.70 -4.71 1.78
C PRO A 162 13.11 -4.16 3.15
N VAL A 163 13.79 -4.96 3.98
CA VAL A 163 14.26 -4.54 5.31
C VAL A 163 15.20 -3.32 5.22
N ALA A 164 16.01 -3.23 4.17
CA ALA A 164 16.88 -2.09 3.92
C ALA A 164 16.09 -0.78 3.76
N THR A 165 14.92 -0.83 3.13
CA THR A 165 14.03 0.32 2.94
C THR A 165 13.45 0.82 4.26
N LEU A 166 13.17 -0.07 5.23
CA LEU A 166 12.73 0.33 6.57
C LEU A 166 13.76 1.20 7.29
N SER A 167 15.05 0.91 7.10
CA SER A 167 16.13 1.73 7.65
C SER A 167 16.13 3.14 7.06
N LYS A 168 15.88 3.27 5.76
CA LYS A 168 15.75 4.57 5.09
C LYS A 168 14.52 5.35 5.57
N ILE A 169 13.39 4.67 5.77
CA ILE A 169 12.18 5.28 6.34
C ILE A 169 12.45 5.80 7.76
N LYS A 170 13.21 5.05 8.58
CA LYS A 170 13.62 5.52 9.92
C LYS A 170 14.53 6.75 9.86
N SER A 171 15.51 6.77 8.94
CA SER A 171 16.37 7.94 8.73
C SER A 171 15.56 9.16 8.27
N LEU A 172 14.64 8.99 7.33
CA LEU A 172 13.73 10.06 6.88
C LEU A 172 12.90 10.62 8.05
N ASN A 173 12.43 9.74 8.94
CA ASN A 173 11.71 10.14 10.15
C ASN A 173 12.58 10.97 11.11
N GLN A 174 13.85 10.61 11.27
CA GLN A 174 14.79 11.36 12.12
C GLN A 174 15.06 12.75 11.55
N GLU A 175 15.33 12.85 10.25
CA GLU A 175 15.50 14.12 9.55
C GLU A 175 14.27 15.01 9.76
N ARG A 176 13.05 14.50 9.47
CA ARG A 176 11.81 15.28 9.69
C ARG A 176 11.70 15.81 11.12
N ASN A 177 11.92 14.96 12.12
CA ASN A 177 11.83 15.37 13.52
C ASN A 177 12.85 16.47 13.87
N GLY A 178 14.07 16.36 13.37
CA GLY A 178 15.08 17.41 13.53
C GLY A 178 14.60 18.77 12.99
N PHE A 179 13.83 18.74 11.91
CA PHE A 179 13.27 19.94 11.31
C PHE A 179 11.97 20.44 11.99
N GLU A 180 11.13 19.58 12.55
CA GLU A 180 9.89 20.00 13.23
C GLU A 180 10.13 20.74 14.55
N HIS A 181 11.26 20.51 15.21
CA HIS A 181 11.61 21.20 16.45
C HIS A 181 12.18 22.62 16.25
N SER A 182 12.33 23.08 15.00
CA SER A 182 12.75 24.44 14.69
C SER A 182 11.53 25.37 14.63
N ALA A 183 11.59 26.54 15.27
CA ALA A 183 10.53 27.56 15.26
C ALA A 183 9.97 27.89 13.86
N ALA A 184 8.82 28.59 13.81
CA ALA A 184 8.10 28.97 12.58
C ALA A 184 9.04 29.29 11.40
N ARG A 185 9.08 28.37 10.43
CA ARG A 185 10.01 28.41 9.30
C ARG A 185 9.56 29.42 8.26
N THR A 186 10.52 30.09 7.62
CA THR A 186 10.23 30.91 6.44
C THR A 186 9.93 30.02 5.23
N SER A 187 9.27 30.57 4.20
CA SER A 187 8.99 29.85 2.96
C SER A 187 10.26 29.32 2.27
N ALA A 188 11.36 30.09 2.31
CA ALA A 188 12.66 29.63 1.78
C ALA A 188 13.18 28.39 2.51
N GLN A 189 13.10 28.36 3.85
CA GLN A 189 13.50 27.20 4.65
C GLN A 189 12.60 25.97 4.42
N GLN A 190 11.31 26.18 4.13
CA GLN A 190 10.39 25.10 3.76
C GLN A 190 10.72 24.54 2.38
N MET A 191 11.04 25.40 1.41
CA MET A 191 11.47 24.97 0.07
C MET A 191 12.79 24.18 0.13
N ASP A 192 13.78 24.65 0.88
CA ASP A 192 15.06 23.96 1.02
C ASP A 192 14.90 22.59 1.70
N LEU A 193 14.01 22.52 2.70
CA LEU A 193 13.66 21.26 3.32
C LEU A 193 12.97 20.31 2.32
N TYR A 194 12.00 20.81 1.56
CA TYR A 194 11.33 20.01 0.53
C TYR A 194 12.32 19.45 -0.50
N LYS A 195 13.25 20.28 -1.00
CA LYS A 195 14.30 19.85 -1.94
C LYS A 195 15.21 18.77 -1.36
N THR A 196 15.38 18.75 -0.04
CA THR A 196 16.18 17.74 0.66
C THR A 196 15.39 16.45 0.86
N LEU A 197 14.13 16.54 1.30
CA LEU A 197 13.31 15.37 1.68
C LEU A 197 12.64 14.68 0.50
N CYS A 198 12.22 15.41 -0.53
CA CYS A 198 11.46 14.84 -1.65
C CYS A 198 12.24 13.74 -2.38
N PRO A 199 13.53 13.94 -2.75
CA PRO A 199 14.30 12.87 -3.42
C PRO A 199 14.49 11.63 -2.54
N LEU A 200 14.56 11.80 -1.22
CA LEU A 200 14.67 10.68 -0.27
C LEU A 200 13.36 9.89 -0.23
N LEU A 201 12.21 10.58 -0.19
CA LEU A 201 10.90 9.95 -0.24
C LEU A 201 10.64 9.23 -1.56
N GLU A 202 10.99 9.86 -2.69
CA GLU A 202 10.89 9.24 -4.02
C GLU A 202 11.72 7.95 -4.10
N ASN A 203 12.94 7.95 -3.55
CA ASN A 203 13.76 6.75 -3.49
C ASN A 203 13.10 5.64 -2.65
N VAL A 204 12.53 5.98 -1.49
CA VAL A 204 11.74 5.03 -0.69
C VAL A 204 10.56 4.47 -1.47
N LEU A 205 9.81 5.31 -2.18
CA LEU A 205 8.66 4.88 -2.99
C LEU A 205 9.08 3.94 -4.13
N LYS A 206 10.20 4.23 -4.80
CA LYS A 206 10.78 3.36 -5.83
C LYS A 206 11.19 2.00 -5.27
N GLU A 207 11.77 1.95 -4.09
CA GLU A 207 12.10 0.68 -3.45
C GLU A 207 10.86 -0.11 -3.00
N LEU A 208 9.74 0.59 -2.81
CA LEU A 208 8.43 0.02 -2.50
C LEU A 208 7.57 -0.19 -3.76
N ILE A 209 8.14 -0.19 -4.97
CA ILE A 209 7.37 -0.29 -6.23
C ILE A 209 6.41 -1.48 -6.26
N ASN A 210 6.77 -2.59 -5.60
CA ASN A 210 5.91 -3.77 -5.50
C ASN A 210 4.59 -3.53 -4.76
N LEU A 211 4.40 -2.41 -4.05
CA LEU A 211 3.11 -2.05 -3.45
C LEU A 211 1.99 -1.87 -4.49
N GLU A 212 2.31 -1.65 -5.76
CA GLU A 212 1.33 -1.68 -6.86
C GLU A 212 0.58 -3.02 -6.97
N LYS A 213 1.16 -4.11 -6.44
CA LYS A 213 0.55 -5.46 -6.43
C LYS A 213 -0.48 -5.64 -5.31
N VAL A 214 -0.64 -4.66 -4.43
CA VAL A 214 -1.58 -4.70 -3.31
C VAL A 214 -2.88 -4.06 -3.73
N THR A 215 -3.94 -4.85 -3.93
CA THR A 215 -5.28 -4.30 -4.14
C THR A 215 -5.94 -4.06 -2.78
N VAL A 216 -6.26 -2.81 -2.46
CA VAL A 216 -7.03 -2.47 -1.25
C VAL A 216 -8.50 -2.49 -1.60
N LEU A 217 -9.31 -3.25 -0.85
CA LEU A 217 -10.69 -3.49 -1.22
C LEU A 217 -11.67 -3.53 -0.04
N ARG A 218 -12.93 -3.17 -0.31
CA ARG A 218 -14.09 -3.33 0.58
C ARG A 218 -15.15 -4.14 -0.14
N TYR A 219 -15.72 -5.15 0.52
CA TYR A 219 -16.84 -5.90 -0.04
C TYR A 219 -18.04 -4.96 -0.27
N TYR A 220 -18.65 -5.05 -1.44
CA TYR A 220 -19.84 -4.27 -1.78
C TYR A 220 -21.07 -5.17 -1.91
N SER A 221 -21.03 -6.13 -2.82
CA SER A 221 -22.11 -7.09 -3.07
C SER A 221 -21.57 -8.34 -3.74
N SER A 222 -22.39 -9.39 -3.85
CA SER A 222 -22.00 -10.60 -4.55
C SER A 222 -23.23 -11.28 -5.16
N GLU A 223 -23.14 -11.61 -6.44
CA GLU A 223 -24.03 -12.59 -7.08
C GLU A 223 -23.43 -14.00 -6.98
N ILE A 224 -22.10 -14.09 -7.06
CA ILE A 224 -21.31 -15.31 -6.98
C ILE A 224 -20.29 -15.15 -5.84
N PRO A 225 -20.31 -15.97 -4.77
CA PRO A 225 -19.47 -15.77 -3.58
C PRO A 225 -17.95 -15.71 -3.82
N LEU A 226 -17.45 -16.43 -4.84
CA LEU A 226 -16.03 -16.43 -5.22
C LEU A 226 -15.65 -15.34 -6.22
N VAL A 227 -16.62 -14.57 -6.69
CA VAL A 227 -16.42 -13.41 -7.56
C VAL A 227 -17.24 -12.23 -7.01
N PRO A 228 -16.99 -11.80 -5.77
CA PRO A 228 -17.69 -10.65 -5.20
C PRO A 228 -17.34 -9.37 -5.96
N ARG A 229 -18.31 -8.46 -5.98
CA ARG A 229 -18.08 -7.08 -6.37
C ARG A 229 -17.54 -6.31 -5.16
N CYS A 230 -16.41 -5.67 -5.35
CA CYS A 230 -15.71 -4.91 -4.31
C CYS A 230 -15.48 -3.47 -4.78
N GLU A 231 -15.39 -2.55 -3.83
CA GLU A 231 -14.84 -1.22 -4.04
C GLU A 231 -13.32 -1.29 -3.84
N ILE A 232 -12.56 -0.74 -4.78
CA ILE A 232 -11.09 -0.80 -4.84
C ILE A 232 -10.50 0.58 -4.62
N PHE A 233 -9.48 0.66 -3.76
CA PHE A 233 -8.80 1.89 -3.32
C PHE A 233 -7.32 1.87 -3.71
N ASN A 234 -7.08 1.94 -5.01
CA ASN A 234 -5.77 2.08 -5.60
C ASN A 234 -5.75 3.33 -6.50
N GLY A 235 -4.57 3.94 -6.61
CA GLY A 235 -4.34 5.16 -7.36
C GLY A 235 -4.68 6.44 -6.59
N SER A 236 -4.33 7.57 -7.18
CA SER A 236 -4.39 8.90 -6.58
C SER A 236 -5.82 9.40 -6.36
N SER A 237 -6.82 8.77 -6.98
CA SER A 237 -8.22 8.99 -6.65
C SER A 237 -8.54 8.45 -5.26
N LEU A 238 -9.20 9.27 -4.45
CA LEU A 238 -9.80 8.82 -3.19
C LEU A 238 -11.17 8.18 -3.39
N GLU A 239 -11.76 8.36 -4.57
CA GLU A 239 -12.98 7.65 -4.94
C GLU A 239 -12.62 6.23 -5.34
N GLY A 240 -13.11 5.26 -4.56
CA GLY A 240 -12.98 3.87 -4.93
C GLY A 240 -13.81 3.54 -6.17
N HIS A 241 -13.29 2.69 -7.04
CA HIS A 241 -14.05 2.15 -8.17
C HIS A 241 -14.54 0.74 -7.85
N LYS A 242 -15.61 0.30 -8.51
CA LYS A 242 -16.20 -1.02 -8.24
C LYS A 242 -15.83 -2.02 -9.32
N ASP A 243 -15.24 -3.13 -8.91
CA ASP A 243 -14.88 -4.23 -9.82
C ASP A 243 -15.11 -5.60 -9.17
N ASN A 244 -15.09 -6.65 -9.97
CA ASN A 244 -15.20 -8.02 -9.53
C ASN A 244 -13.83 -8.57 -9.13
N ILE A 245 -13.74 -9.16 -7.94
CA ILE A 245 -12.51 -9.76 -7.43
C ILE A 245 -12.65 -11.27 -7.41
N ILE A 246 -11.71 -11.97 -8.04
CA ILE A 246 -11.67 -13.44 -7.99
C ILE A 246 -11.03 -13.87 -6.67
N LEU A 247 -11.74 -14.68 -5.90
CA LEU A 247 -11.27 -15.27 -4.65
C LEU A 247 -10.99 -16.76 -4.83
N LYS A 248 -9.83 -17.20 -4.31
CA LYS A 248 -9.56 -18.63 -4.18
C LYS A 248 -10.45 -19.22 -3.07
N LYS A 249 -11.04 -20.39 -3.34
CA LYS A 249 -11.95 -21.06 -2.40
C LYS A 249 -11.38 -21.22 -0.98
N ASP A 250 -10.12 -21.66 -0.87
CA ASP A 250 -9.50 -21.89 0.44
C ASP A 250 -9.33 -20.58 1.21
N ASN A 251 -8.83 -19.54 0.56
CA ASN A 251 -8.67 -18.22 1.17
C ASN A 251 -10.03 -17.59 1.52
N TYR A 252 -11.05 -17.76 0.69
CA TYR A 252 -12.41 -17.32 1.01
C TYR A 252 -12.95 -17.96 2.29
N ILE A 253 -12.73 -19.27 2.49
CA ILE A 253 -13.13 -19.97 3.71
C ILE A 253 -12.41 -19.39 4.94
N GLU A 254 -11.11 -19.07 4.82
CA GLU A 254 -10.32 -18.49 5.93
C GLU A 254 -10.85 -17.12 6.38
N ILE A 255 -11.40 -16.33 5.45
CA ILE A 255 -11.90 -14.98 5.73
C ILE A 255 -13.41 -14.89 5.93
N LEU A 256 -14.16 -15.97 5.68
CA LEU A 256 -15.63 -15.98 5.62
C LEU A 256 -16.30 -15.30 6.83
N ASP A 257 -15.83 -15.60 8.04
CA ASP A 257 -16.41 -15.07 9.29
C ASP A 257 -16.33 -13.54 9.42
N HIS A 258 -15.51 -12.89 8.59
CA HIS A 258 -15.27 -11.45 8.68
C HIS A 258 -15.23 -10.75 7.32
N PHE A 259 -15.46 -11.45 6.20
CA PHE A 259 -15.54 -10.84 4.88
C PHE A 259 -16.89 -10.13 4.69
N ASN A 260 -16.89 -8.81 4.89
CA ASN A 260 -18.12 -8.01 4.94
C ASN A 260 -17.87 -6.55 4.49
N ALA A 261 -18.96 -5.79 4.32
CA ALA A 261 -18.92 -4.39 3.88
C ALA A 261 -18.42 -3.39 4.94
N SER A 262 -18.19 -3.84 6.18
CA SER A 262 -17.72 -3.03 7.30
C SER A 262 -16.24 -3.22 7.60
N SER A 263 -15.46 -3.74 6.66
CA SER A 263 -14.02 -3.95 6.84
C SER A 263 -13.27 -3.68 5.54
N ILE A 264 -12.01 -3.28 5.68
CA ILE A 264 -11.07 -3.14 4.56
C ILE A 264 -10.21 -4.40 4.50
N PHE A 265 -9.88 -4.83 3.29
CA PHE A 265 -9.03 -5.99 2.99
C PHE A 265 -7.91 -5.58 2.04
N ALA A 266 -6.82 -6.35 2.07
CA ALA A 266 -5.82 -6.34 1.02
C ALA A 266 -5.91 -7.66 0.26
N LYS A 267 -5.70 -7.59 -1.06
CA LYS A 267 -5.41 -8.74 -1.91
C LYS A 267 -3.98 -8.64 -2.43
N ILE A 268 -3.21 -9.70 -2.26
CA ILE A 268 -1.86 -9.85 -2.83
C ILE A 268 -1.81 -11.21 -3.52
N GLY A 269 -1.66 -11.23 -4.84
CA GLY A 269 -1.83 -12.46 -5.62
C GLY A 269 -3.20 -13.09 -5.31
N ASP A 270 -3.23 -14.34 -4.87
CA ASP A 270 -4.46 -15.09 -4.55
C ASP A 270 -4.93 -14.96 -3.10
N GLU A 271 -4.22 -14.18 -2.28
CA GLU A 271 -4.44 -14.10 -0.84
C GLU A 271 -5.17 -12.81 -0.49
N VAL A 272 -6.31 -12.93 0.17
CA VAL A 272 -7.08 -11.82 0.73
C VAL A 272 -7.09 -11.89 2.24
N PHE A 273 -6.86 -10.77 2.91
CA PHE A 273 -6.88 -10.67 4.37
C PHE A 273 -7.31 -9.28 4.85
N CYS A 274 -7.94 -9.23 6.02
CA CYS A 274 -8.54 -8.01 6.56
C CYS A 274 -7.48 -7.01 7.07
N LEU A 275 -7.49 -5.76 6.61
CA LEU A 275 -6.59 -4.71 7.10
C LEU A 275 -7.13 -3.98 8.34
N SER A 276 -8.43 -4.07 8.60
CA SER A 276 -9.02 -3.50 9.80
C SER A 276 -8.51 -4.22 11.07
N PRO A 277 -8.36 -3.52 12.22
CA PRO A 277 -8.67 -2.11 12.41
C PRO A 277 -7.57 -1.15 11.93
N PHE A 278 -6.39 -1.58 11.49
CA PHE A 278 -5.29 -0.63 11.26
C PHE A 278 -5.48 0.26 10.03
N ILE A 279 -6.14 -0.28 9.01
CA ILE A 279 -6.68 0.48 7.88
C ILE A 279 -8.18 0.22 7.86
N HIS A 280 -8.93 1.31 7.88
CA HIS A 280 -10.38 1.28 7.90
C HIS A 280 -10.93 2.37 6.97
N PHE A 281 -12.22 2.65 7.02
CA PHE A 281 -12.83 3.70 6.24
C PHE A 281 -13.83 4.51 7.05
N SER A 282 -14.11 5.70 6.54
CA SER A 282 -15.20 6.55 6.98
C SER A 282 -16.11 6.82 5.80
N GLN A 283 -17.40 6.92 6.07
CA GLN A 283 -18.40 7.28 5.08
C GLN A 283 -19.46 8.12 5.78
N GLU A 284 -19.56 9.40 5.41
CA GLU A 284 -20.58 10.28 5.98
C GLU A 284 -21.98 9.89 5.46
N LEU A 285 -23.03 10.21 6.22
CA LEU A 285 -24.41 9.72 6.00
C LEU A 285 -24.99 10.04 4.60
N HIS A 286 -24.36 10.95 3.86
CA HIS A 286 -24.77 11.40 2.53
C HIS A 286 -23.63 11.33 1.50
N GLU A 287 -22.43 10.87 1.88
CA GLU A 287 -21.34 10.65 0.95
C GLU A 287 -21.48 9.26 0.31
N THR A 288 -21.44 9.20 -1.02
CA THR A 288 -21.53 7.94 -1.77
C THR A 288 -20.27 7.09 -1.63
N ASN A 289 -19.13 7.74 -1.41
CA ASN A 289 -17.81 7.12 -1.48
C ASN A 289 -17.21 7.00 -0.08
N ALA A 290 -16.63 5.84 0.22
CA ALA A 290 -15.87 5.66 1.44
C ALA A 290 -14.48 6.28 1.30
N THR A 291 -14.00 6.95 2.35
CA THR A 291 -12.62 7.44 2.41
C THR A 291 -11.83 6.60 3.40
N LEU A 292 -10.66 6.11 2.99
CA LEU A 292 -9.78 5.33 3.88
C LEU A 292 -9.30 6.15 5.08
N CYS A 293 -9.02 5.46 6.17
CA CYS A 293 -8.55 6.04 7.42
C CYS A 293 -7.50 5.14 8.07
N PHE A 294 -6.53 5.74 8.75
CA PHE A 294 -5.48 5.03 9.47
C PHE A 294 -5.69 5.07 10.98
N PHE A 295 -5.53 3.91 11.63
CA PHE A 295 -5.50 3.86 13.08
C PHE A 295 -4.31 4.66 13.62
N LYS A 296 -4.59 5.69 14.43
CA LYS A 296 -3.56 6.45 15.15
C LYS A 296 -3.30 5.88 16.53
N LYS A 297 -4.32 5.86 17.39
CA LYS A 297 -4.18 5.46 18.79
C LYS A 297 -5.48 5.00 19.41
N GLU A 298 -5.33 4.31 20.53
CA GLU A 298 -6.40 4.16 21.50
C GLU A 298 -6.56 5.43 22.34
N LYS A 299 -7.81 5.87 22.54
CA LYS A 299 -8.17 6.94 23.46
C LYS A 299 -9.48 6.60 24.16
N SER A 300 -9.44 6.48 25.48
CA SER A 300 -10.64 6.30 26.33
C SER A 300 -11.56 5.14 25.91
N GLY A 301 -10.99 3.98 25.58
CA GLY A 301 -11.78 2.80 25.17
C GLY A 301 -12.30 2.84 23.73
N LYS A 302 -11.90 3.84 22.94
CA LYS A 302 -12.16 3.95 21.51
C LYS A 302 -10.87 3.94 20.71
N TYR A 303 -10.99 3.67 19.41
CA TYR A 303 -9.91 3.83 18.46
C TYR A 303 -10.09 5.12 17.67
N LEU A 304 -9.05 5.94 17.66
CA LEU A 304 -8.97 7.19 16.93
C LEU A 304 -8.27 6.94 15.59
N PHE A 305 -8.92 7.37 14.52
CA PHE A 305 -8.46 7.21 13.16
C PHE A 305 -8.30 8.57 12.49
N GLU A 306 -7.21 8.75 11.75
CA GLU A 306 -7.05 9.88 10.84
C GLU A 306 -7.67 9.53 9.50
N VAL A 307 -8.55 10.41 8.99
CA VAL A 307 -9.15 10.26 7.66
C VAL A 307 -8.17 10.74 6.60
N VAL A 308 -7.89 9.93 5.59
CA VAL A 308 -7.00 10.32 4.48
C VAL A 308 -7.57 11.57 3.79
N SER A 309 -6.71 12.52 3.48
CA SER A 309 -6.98 13.85 2.90
C SER A 309 -7.74 14.86 3.78
N LYS A 310 -8.39 14.42 4.85
CA LYS A 310 -9.09 15.31 5.78
C LYS A 310 -8.22 15.46 7.04
N ALA A 311 -7.89 16.68 7.45
CA ALA A 311 -7.22 16.94 8.74
C ALA A 311 -8.20 16.75 9.92
N LYS A 312 -8.83 15.57 9.99
CA LYS A 312 -9.94 15.21 10.85
C LYS A 312 -9.70 13.81 11.38
N ASP A 313 -9.76 13.70 12.70
CA ASP A 313 -9.82 12.42 13.37
C ASP A 313 -11.28 11.99 13.59
N ILE A 314 -11.52 10.69 13.53
CA ILE A 314 -12.80 10.06 13.82
C ILE A 314 -12.62 8.93 14.83
N GLU A 315 -13.65 8.70 15.63
CA GLU A 315 -13.64 7.67 16.67
C GLU A 315 -14.51 6.49 16.29
N PHE A 316 -14.00 5.27 16.53
CA PHE A 316 -14.76 4.04 16.45
C PHE A 316 -14.70 3.29 17.77
N ASP A 317 -15.81 2.65 18.14
CA ASP A 317 -15.85 1.80 19.32
C ASP A 317 -15.01 0.54 19.08
N LYS A 318 -14.22 0.15 20.08
CA LYS A 318 -13.39 -1.07 20.04
C LYS A 318 -14.19 -2.33 19.76
N SER A 319 -15.44 -2.37 20.23
CA SER A 319 -16.36 -3.49 20.01
C SER A 319 -16.55 -3.81 18.53
N ASN A 320 -16.43 -2.81 17.65
CA ASN A 320 -16.56 -2.99 16.21
C ASN A 320 -15.45 -3.88 15.63
N PHE A 321 -14.34 -4.03 16.35
CA PHE A 321 -13.15 -4.76 15.90
C PHE A 321 -12.80 -5.97 16.76
N SER A 322 -13.65 -6.34 17.73
CA SER A 322 -13.31 -7.35 18.74
C SER A 322 -12.90 -8.71 18.15
N LEU A 323 -13.55 -9.15 17.08
CA LEU A 323 -13.17 -10.41 16.41
C LEU A 323 -11.71 -10.38 15.94
N ILE A 324 -11.33 -9.29 15.27
CA ILE A 324 -10.00 -9.15 14.69
C ILE A 324 -8.94 -8.85 15.76
N GLU A 325 -9.29 -8.02 16.74
CA GLU A 325 -8.45 -7.73 17.91
C GLU A 325 -8.14 -9.00 18.69
N ASN A 326 -9.15 -9.84 18.97
CA ASN A 326 -8.97 -11.11 19.68
C ASN A 326 -8.06 -12.08 18.91
N LYS A 327 -8.23 -12.17 17.57
CA LYS A 327 -7.33 -12.96 16.71
C LYS A 327 -5.89 -12.47 16.79
N LEU A 328 -5.63 -11.16 16.81
CA LEU A 328 -4.28 -10.62 16.97
C LEU A 328 -3.74 -10.85 18.38
N LYS A 329 -4.57 -10.63 19.41
CA LYS A 329 -4.18 -10.77 20.81
C LYS A 329 -3.72 -12.18 21.13
N ALA A 330 -4.39 -13.19 20.59
CA ALA A 330 -4.01 -14.61 20.74
C ALA A 330 -2.63 -14.95 20.15
N LEU A 331 -2.07 -14.11 19.28
CA LEU A 331 -0.73 -14.29 18.71
C LEU A 331 0.35 -13.55 19.51
N VAL A 332 -0.02 -12.51 20.25
CA VAL A 332 0.90 -11.61 20.97
C VAL A 332 0.99 -11.96 22.45
N VAL A 333 -0.14 -12.33 23.06
CA VAL A 333 -0.23 -12.67 24.48
C VAL A 333 -0.23 -14.20 24.62
N PRO A 334 0.60 -14.78 25.50
CA PRO A 334 0.68 -16.22 25.74
C PRO A 334 -0.64 -16.87 26.16
#